data_AF-A0AAW0IY14-F1
#
_entry.id   AF-A0AAW0IY14-F1
#
_cell.length_a   1.000
_cell.length_b   1.000
_cell.length_c   1.000
_cell.angle_alpha   90.00
_cell.angle_beta   90.00
_cell.angle_gamma   90.00
#
_symmetry.space_group_name_H-M   'P 1'
#
loop_
_entity.id
_entity.type
_entity.pdbx_description
1 polymer ?
#
loop_
_entity_poly.entity_id
_entity_poly.type
_entity_poly.pdbx_seq_one_letter_code
_entity_poly.pdbx_strand_id
1 'polypeptide(L)' 'MSLKADTDLTKRAGELREDEVDHVITLMLNPRQYKIPDWFLNRQKNVKDRKYSRVLANGLDNKLCEDLERLKKIW' A
#
# COMPACT_ATOMS: atom_id res chain seq x y z
N MET A 1 -7.41 -8.53 -1.17
CA MET A 1 -7.74 -7.10 -1.39
C MET A 1 -9.12 -7.00 -2.03
N SER A 2 -9.41 -7.73 -3.11
CA SER A 2 -10.73 -7.73 -3.77
C SER A 2 -11.89 -8.20 -2.87
N LEU A 3 -11.68 -9.21 -2.02
CA LEU A 3 -12.69 -9.72 -1.07
C LEU A 3 -13.12 -8.67 -0.01
N LYS A 4 -12.35 -7.60 0.14
CA LYS A 4 -12.61 -6.49 1.08
C LYS A 4 -13.11 -5.22 0.40
N ALA A 5 -13.08 -5.21 -0.93
CA ALA A 5 -13.52 -4.10 -1.76
C ALA A 5 -14.88 -4.39 -2.42
N ASP A 6 -15.63 -5.38 -1.92
CA ASP A 6 -16.92 -5.85 -2.47
C ASP A 6 -16.90 -6.02 -4.00
N THR A 7 -15.75 -6.44 -4.54
CA THR A 7 -15.56 -6.67 -5.97
C THR A 7 -15.62 -8.16 -6.23
N ASP A 8 -16.47 -8.52 -7.19
CA ASP A 8 -16.67 -9.91 -7.58
C ASP A 8 -15.37 -10.45 -8.20
N LEU A 9 -14.83 -11.51 -7.60
CA LEU A 9 -13.54 -12.12 -7.99
C LEU A 9 -13.61 -12.79 -9.37
N THR A 10 -14.82 -13.06 -9.88
CA THR A 10 -15.01 -13.69 -11.19
C THR A 10 -15.09 -12.69 -12.34
N LYS A 11 -15.26 -11.39 -12.05
CA LYS A 11 -15.32 -10.35 -13.09
C LYS A 11 -13.94 -10.05 -13.64
N ARG A 12 -13.84 -9.83 -14.95
CA ARG A 12 -12.56 -9.44 -15.57
C ARG A 12 -12.24 -7.98 -15.24
N ALA A 13 -10.96 -7.64 -15.19
CA ALA A 13 -10.50 -6.28 -14.84
C ALA A 13 -11.08 -5.17 -15.74
N GLY A 14 -11.55 -5.49 -16.94
CA GLY A 14 -12.23 -4.56 -17.86
C GLY A 14 -13.74 -4.40 -17.66
N GLU A 15 -14.36 -5.16 -16.75
CA GLU A 15 -15.80 -5.10 -16.44
C GLU A 15 -16.07 -4.34 -15.13
N LEU A 16 -15.01 -3.81 -14.50
CA LEU A 16 -15.10 -3.02 -13.27
C LEU A 16 -15.65 -1.64 -13.58
N ARG A 17 -16.63 -1.19 -12.77
CA ARG A 17 -17.13 0.18 -12.85
C ARG A 17 -16.12 1.14 -12.24
N GLU A 18 -16.09 2.38 -12.70
CA GLU A 18 -15.18 3.42 -12.21
C GLU A 18 -15.30 3.62 -10.68
N ASP A 19 -16.53 3.55 -10.14
CA ASP A 19 -16.77 3.60 -8.69
C ASP A 19 -16.09 2.47 -7.89
N GLU A 20 -16.02 1.26 -8.46
CA GLU A 20 -15.36 0.10 -7.84
C GLU A 20 -13.84 0.29 -7.86
N VAL A 21 -13.31 0.90 -8.92
CA VAL A 21 -11.89 1.24 -9.04
C VAL A 21 -11.50 2.28 -7.99
N ASP A 22 -12.27 3.35 -7.82
CA ASP A 22 -12.02 4.38 -6.82
C ASP A 22 -12.10 3.85 -5.39
N HIS A 23 -13.04 2.92 -5.13
CA HIS A 23 -13.11 2.24 -3.85
C HIS A 23 -11.86 1.42 -3.56
N VAL A 24 -11.37 0.67 -4.56
CA VAL A 24 -10.12 -0.12 -4.45
C VAL A 24 -8.91 0.81 -4.23
N ILE A 25 -8.82 1.92 -4.94
CA ILE A 25 -7.75 2.92 -4.76
C ILE A 25 -7.78 3.47 -3.32
N THR A 26 -8.95 3.81 -2.81
CA THR A 26 -9.12 4.31 -1.43
C THR A 26 -8.69 3.28 -0.40
N LEU A 27 -9.01 2.01 -0.62
CA LEU A 27 -8.59 0.90 0.24
C LEU A 27 -7.08 0.68 0.20
N MET A 28 -6.45 0.89 -0.96
CA MET A 28 -4.98 0.84 -1.10
C MET A 28 -4.27 1.99 -0.41
N LEU A 29 -4.87 3.19 -0.41
CA LEU A 29 -4.33 4.39 0.26
C LEU A 29 -4.40 4.27 1.79
N ASN A 30 -5.50 3.71 2.32
CA ASN A 30 -5.75 3.65 3.76
C ASN A 30 -5.98 2.22 4.28
N PRO A 31 -5.00 1.30 4.14
CA PRO A 31 -5.21 -0.12 4.42
C PRO A 31 -5.60 -0.41 5.89
N ARG A 32 -5.16 0.44 6.83
CA ARG A 32 -5.46 0.27 8.27
C ARG A 32 -6.93 0.52 8.61
N GLN A 33 -7.60 1.43 7.89
CA GLN A 33 -9.02 1.74 8.12
C GLN A 33 -9.91 0.55 7.72
N TYR A 34 -9.46 -0.28 6.78
CA TYR A 34 -10.16 -1.47 6.30
C TYR A 34 -9.76 -2.76 7.04
N LYS A 35 -9.28 -2.63 8.28
CA LYS A 35 -8.88 -3.76 9.15
C LYS A 35 -7.89 -4.71 8.48
N ILE A 36 -6.99 -4.21 7.63
CA ILE A 36 -5.93 -5.03 7.03
C ILE A 36 -4.84 -5.20 8.08
N PRO A 37 -4.41 -6.44 8.38
CA PRO A 37 -3.37 -6.67 9.37
C PRO A 37 -2.04 -6.01 8.99
N ASP A 38 -1.30 -5.52 9.99
CA ASP A 38 -0.05 -4.80 9.77
C ASP A 38 1.05 -5.67 9.13
N TRP A 39 1.00 -7.00 9.32
CA TRP A 39 1.91 -7.93 8.67
C TRP A 39 1.75 -8.00 7.15
N PHE A 40 0.61 -7.53 6.61
CA PHE A 40 0.33 -7.47 5.18
C PHE A 40 0.81 -6.15 4.53
N LEU A 41 1.35 -5.23 5.31
CA LEU A 41 1.83 -3.93 4.83
C LEU A 41 3.28 -4.02 4.34
N ASN A 42 3.55 -3.38 3.19
CA ASN A 42 4.86 -3.47 2.51
C ASN A 42 5.97 -2.67 3.24
N ARG A 43 5.61 -1.73 4.12
CA ARG A 43 6.55 -0.97 4.96
C ARG A 43 6.18 -1.13 6.43
N GLN A 44 6.85 -2.07 7.08
CA GLN A 44 6.66 -2.32 8.50
C GLN A 44 7.65 -1.49 9.33
N LYS A 45 7.16 -0.94 10.45
CA LYS A 45 7.99 -0.27 11.48
C LYS A 45 9.03 0.68 10.88
N ASN A 46 8.55 1.70 10.15
CA ASN A 46 9.44 2.69 9.53
C ASN A 46 10.41 3.29 10.57
N VAL A 47 11.69 3.42 10.27
CA VAL A 47 12.71 3.82 11.26
C VAL A 47 12.47 5.24 11.79
N LYS A 48 11.95 6.14 10.95
CA LYS A 48 11.65 7.53 11.33
C LYS A 48 10.40 7.65 12.22
N ASP A 49 9.28 7.08 11.77
CA ASP A 49 7.98 7.32 12.39
C ASP A 49 7.47 6.17 13.26
N ARG A 50 8.14 5.01 13.24
CA ARG A 50 7.68 3.71 13.79
C ARG A 50 6.31 3.24 13.30
N LYS A 51 5.75 3.92 12.29
CA LYS A 51 4.44 3.59 11.71
C LYS A 51 4.57 2.45 10.70
N TYR A 52 3.48 1.71 10.57
CA TYR A 52 3.26 0.72 9.53
C TYR A 52 2.47 1.37 8.41
N SER A 53 2.97 1.30 7.19
CA SER A 53 2.34 1.91 6.03
C SER A 53 2.45 1.01 4.80
N ARG A 54 1.56 1.24 3.83
CA ARG A 54 1.73 0.72 2.48
C ARG A 54 2.28 1.84 1.61
N VAL A 55 3.36 1.54 0.91
CA VAL A 55 3.98 2.47 -0.04
C VAL A 55 3.50 2.09 -1.44
N LEU A 56 2.94 3.07 -2.16
CA LEU A 56 2.55 2.93 -3.57
C LEU A 56 3.76 3.16 -4.48
N ALA A 57 3.67 2.72 -5.74
CA ALA A 57 4.79 2.72 -6.69
C ALA A 57 5.58 4.04 -6.70
N ASN A 58 4.92 5.19 -6.88
CA ASN A 58 5.58 6.49 -6.95
C ASN A 58 6.34 6.88 -5.67
N GLY A 59 5.94 6.34 -4.52
CA GLY A 59 6.62 6.57 -3.24
C GLY A 59 7.69 5.55 -2.92
N LEU A 60 7.76 4.44 -3.67
CA LEU A 60 8.64 3.31 -3.38
C LEU A 60 10.09 3.66 -3.69
N ASP A 61 10.36 4.19 -4.89
CA ASP A 61 11.70 4.59 -5.30
C ASP A 61 12.29 5.67 -4.39
N ASN A 62 11.49 6.69 -4.05
CA ASN A 62 11.92 7.74 -3.11
C ASN A 62 12.30 7.16 -1.74
N LYS A 63 11.51 6.21 -1.22
CA LYS A 63 11.81 5.58 0.08
C LYS A 63 13.03 4.68 0.02
N LEU A 64 13.23 3.97 -1.09
CA LEU A 64 14.43 3.18 -1.31
C LEU A 64 15.69 4.07 -1.37
N CYS A 65 15.62 5.19 -2.09
CA CYS A 65 16.71 6.17 -2.14
C CYS A 65 17.03 6.74 -0.75
N GLU A 66 16.03 7.15 0.04
CA GLU A 66 16.23 7.61 1.42
C GLU A 66 16.92 6.55 2.30
N ASP A 67 16.54 5.28 2.17
CA ASP A 67 17.13 4.19 2.94
C ASP A 67 18.57 3.90 2.51
N LEU A 68 18.86 3.94 1.20
CA LEU A 68 20.21 3.78 0.66
C LEU A 68 21.14 4.91 1.10
N GLU A 69 20.68 6.16 1.04
CA GLU A 69 21.45 7.32 1.53
C GLU A 69 21.72 7.24 3.04
N ARG A 70 20.80 6.66 3.81
CA ARG A 70 21.04 6.40 5.24
C ARG A 70 22.09 5.31 5.46
N LEU A 71 22.03 4.22 4.70
CA LEU A 71 23.03 3.14 4.80
C LEU A 71 24.43 3.64 4.47
N LYS A 72 24.58 4.50 3.44
CA LYS A 72 25.84 5.15 3.09
C LYS A 72 26.40 6.07 4.18
N LYS A 73 25.59 6.59 5.10
CA LYS A 73 26.03 7.45 6.21
C LYS A 73 26.48 6.65 7.44
N ILE A 74 26.07 5.40 7.54
CA ILE A 74 26.42 4.49 8.64
C ILE A 74 27.72 3.73 8.31
N TRP A 75 27.96 3.52 7.01
CA TRP A 75 29.21 2.98 6.48
C TRP A 75 30.25 4.09 6.36
#